data_AF-A0A6M3IGC8-F1
#
_entry.id   AF-A0A6M3IGC8-F1
#
_cell.length_a   1.000
_cell.length_b   1.000
_cell.length_c   1.000
_cell.angle_alpha   90.00
_cell.angle_beta   90.00
_cell.angle_gamma   90.00
#
_symmetry.space_group_name_H-M   'P 1'
#
loop_
_entity.id
_entity.type
_entity.pdbx_description
1 polymer ?
#
loop_
_entity_poly.entity_id
_entity_poly.type
_entity_poly.pdbx_seq_one_letter_code
_entity_poly.pdbx_strand_id
1 'polypeptide(L)'
;MKRYCPKCSQEKSINEFGLRKKGGQNYQWACKKCHCIASQKNYQKNKDRYRVKAREWDKKRKKKLHQVVWKYLQTHPCIDCGEKDIVVLHFDHLRNKIANISYMINSNYPVRKILKEIKKCEVRCANCHMRKTAKQFGWLKLSHSLKAQLEEQNDSNVEGVGSSPI
;
A
#
# COMPACT_ATOMS: atom_id res chain seq x y z
N MET A 1 -25.85 23.77 39.64
CA MET A 1 -26.76 24.31 38.61
C MET A 1 -27.42 23.18 37.84
N LYS A 2 -28.75 23.24 37.67
CA LYS A 2 -29.53 22.31 36.84
C LYS A 2 -29.97 23.01 35.56
N ARG A 3 -30.24 22.24 34.51
CA ARG A 3 -30.69 22.74 33.20
C ARG A 3 -31.74 21.80 32.63
N TYR A 4 -32.78 22.38 32.03
CA TYR A 4 -33.84 21.65 31.35
C TYR A 4 -33.39 21.15 29.96
N CYS A 5 -33.68 19.89 29.66
CA CYS A 5 -33.46 19.31 28.33
C CYS A 5 -34.78 19.22 27.56
N PRO A 6 -34.97 19.98 26.47
CA PRO A 6 -36.23 20.00 25.71
C PRO A 6 -36.50 18.72 24.89
N LYS A 7 -35.54 17.78 24.82
CA LYS A 7 -35.69 16.52 24.06
C LYS A 7 -36.23 15.36 24.90
N CYS A 8 -35.97 15.36 26.20
CA CYS A 8 -36.47 14.34 27.12
C CYS A 8 -37.33 14.93 28.23
N SER A 9 -37.60 16.24 28.16
CA SER A 9 -38.42 17.00 29.10
C SER A 9 -38.05 16.81 30.58
N GLN A 10 -36.75 16.71 30.87
CA GLN A 10 -36.22 16.48 32.21
C GLN A 10 -35.23 17.57 32.60
N GLU A 11 -35.26 17.97 33.87
CA GLU A 11 -34.21 18.77 34.50
C GLU A 11 -33.03 17.89 34.90
N LYS A 12 -31.84 18.31 34.49
CA LYS A 12 -30.61 17.53 34.63
C LYS A 12 -29.48 18.39 35.14
N SER A 13 -28.47 17.77 35.74
CA SER A 13 -27.25 18.49 36.12
C SER A 13 -26.60 19.10 34.88
N ILE A 14 -26.00 20.28 35.02
CA ILE A 14 -25.28 20.94 33.91
C ILE A 14 -24.18 20.02 33.33
N ASN A 15 -23.61 19.13 34.14
CA ASN A 15 -22.60 18.14 33.73
C ASN A 15 -23.15 17.03 32.81
N GLU A 16 -24.46 16.85 32.75
CA GLU A 16 -25.12 15.94 31.79
C GLU A 16 -25.31 16.55 30.41
N PHE A 17 -24.94 17.82 30.22
CA PHE A 17 -24.88 18.48 28.93
C PHE A 17 -23.42 18.50 28.45
N GLY A 18 -23.20 18.21 27.16
CA GLY A 18 -21.86 18.30 26.58
C GLY A 18 -21.42 19.75 26.41
N LEU A 19 -20.12 20.02 26.39
CA LEU A 19 -19.62 21.33 25.98
C LEU A 19 -19.70 21.47 24.45
N ARG A 20 -20.00 22.68 23.97
CA ARG A 20 -19.99 22.99 22.52
C ARG A 20 -18.58 22.97 21.94
N LYS A 21 -17.59 23.40 22.72
CA LYS A 21 -16.17 23.40 22.37
C LYS A 21 -15.36 22.89 23.56
N LYS A 22 -14.34 22.08 23.30
CA LYS A 22 -13.42 21.59 24.34
C LYS A 22 -12.73 22.79 25.01
N GLY A 23 -12.79 22.87 26.34
CA GLY A 23 -12.24 24.00 27.12
C GLY A 23 -13.10 25.26 27.16
N GLY A 24 -14.31 25.25 26.60
CA GLY A 24 -15.26 26.37 26.73
C GLY A 24 -16.20 26.22 27.93
N GLN A 25 -17.03 27.24 28.17
CA GLN A 25 -18.05 27.25 29.22
C GLN A 25 -19.49 27.07 28.67
N ASN A 26 -19.64 27.04 27.34
CA ASN A 26 -20.92 26.93 26.67
C ASN A 26 -21.37 25.48 26.53
N TYR A 27 -22.49 25.14 27.16
CA TYR A 27 -23.09 23.81 27.09
C TYR A 27 -24.05 23.65 25.89
N GLN A 28 -24.22 22.40 25.46
CA GLN A 28 -25.21 22.02 24.47
C GLN A 28 -26.63 22.25 25.00
N TRP A 29 -27.57 22.48 24.09
CA TRP A 29 -28.97 22.73 24.44
C TRP A 29 -29.73 21.45 24.82
N ALA A 30 -29.23 20.28 24.45
CA ALA A 30 -29.79 18.97 24.80
C ALA A 30 -28.78 18.15 25.63
N CYS A 31 -29.30 17.25 26.49
CA CYS A 31 -28.45 16.38 27.30
C CYS A 31 -27.66 15.38 26.44
N LYS A 32 -26.55 14.86 26.99
CA LYS A 32 -25.65 13.90 26.33
C LYS A 32 -26.40 12.67 25.79
N LYS A 33 -27.37 12.14 26.54
CA LYS A 33 -28.20 10.99 26.11
C LYS A 33 -29.01 11.30 24.85
N CYS A 34 -29.75 12.41 24.85
CA CYS A 34 -30.52 12.84 23.68
C CYS A 34 -29.63 13.14 22.48
N HIS A 35 -28.46 13.73 22.72
CA HIS A 35 -27.48 13.97 21.66
C HIS A 35 -26.91 12.66 21.09
N CYS A 36 -26.64 11.66 21.93
CA CYS A 36 -26.20 10.34 21.50
C CYS A 36 -27.25 9.67 20.59
N ILE A 37 -28.52 9.65 21.00
CA ILE A 37 -29.63 9.10 20.20
C ILE A 37 -29.75 9.83 18.86
N ALA A 38 -29.72 11.17 18.87
CA ALA A 38 -29.80 11.97 17.65
C ALA A 38 -28.61 11.70 16.72
N SER A 39 -27.40 11.60 17.27
CA SER A 39 -26.18 11.28 16.52
C SER A 39 -26.24 9.88 15.91
N GLN A 40 -26.71 8.87 16.66
CA GLN A 40 -26.86 7.50 16.18
C GLN A 40 -27.89 7.42 15.05
N LYS A 41 -29.06 8.07 15.21
CA LYS A 41 -30.08 8.16 14.14
C LYS A 41 -29.54 8.83 12.89
N ASN A 42 -28.82 9.95 13.06
CA ASN A 42 -28.21 10.66 11.94
C ASN A 42 -27.13 9.82 11.23
N TYR A 43 -26.31 9.10 11.99
CA TYR A 43 -25.31 8.19 11.44
C TYR A 43 -25.96 7.05 10.66
N GLN A 44 -27.00 6.42 11.22
CA GLN A 44 -27.71 5.33 10.55
C GLN A 44 -28.39 5.81 9.26
N LYS A 45 -29.06 6.97 9.28
CA LYS A 45 -29.71 7.57 8.11
C LYS A 45 -28.72 7.92 6.99
N ASN A 46 -27.52 8.40 7.34
CA ASN A 46 -26.51 8.83 6.39
C ASN A 46 -25.40 7.79 6.15
N LYS A 47 -25.54 6.57 6.68
CA LYS A 47 -24.49 5.54 6.67
C LYS A 47 -23.99 5.29 5.25
N ASP A 48 -24.91 5.11 4.30
CA ASP A 48 -24.56 4.82 2.92
C ASP A 48 -23.90 6.02 2.23
N ARG A 49 -24.40 7.24 2.50
CA ARG A 49 -23.76 8.48 2.02
C ARG A 49 -22.32 8.59 2.51
N TYR A 50 -22.04 8.29 3.77
CA TYR A 50 -20.68 8.29 4.30
C TYR A 50 -19.82 7.19 3.68
N ARG A 51 -20.37 5.99 3.45
CA ARG A 51 -19.66 4.88 2.79
C ARG A 51 -19.31 5.21 1.33
N VAL A 52 -20.23 5.78 0.56
CA VAL A 52 -19.99 6.19 -0.83
C VAL A 52 -18.90 7.25 -0.87
N LYS A 53 -19.02 8.32 -0.06
CA LYS A 53 -17.99 9.36 0.03
C LYS A 53 -16.62 8.81 0.46
N ALA A 54 -16.59 7.89 1.43
CA ALA A 54 -15.36 7.24 1.86
C ALA A 54 -14.70 6.47 0.71
N ARG A 55 -15.48 5.69 -0.06
CA ARG A 55 -14.99 4.96 -1.24
C ARG A 55 -14.44 5.90 -2.32
N GLU A 56 -15.11 7.02 -2.58
CA GLU A 56 -14.65 8.03 -3.54
C GLU A 56 -13.32 8.65 -3.10
N TRP A 57 -13.20 8.99 -1.81
CA TRP A 57 -11.97 9.52 -1.25
C TRP A 57 -10.85 8.48 -1.27
N ASP A 58 -11.14 7.22 -0.98
CA ASP A 58 -10.20 6.11 -1.09
C ASP A 58 -9.68 5.97 -2.51
N LYS A 59 -10.56 5.99 -3.51
CA LYS A 59 -10.17 5.93 -4.93
C LYS A 59 -9.27 7.10 -5.31
N LYS A 60 -9.61 8.32 -4.91
CA LYS A 60 -8.81 9.52 -5.16
C LYS A 60 -7.43 9.44 -4.49
N ARG A 61 -7.37 8.96 -3.25
CA ARG A 61 -6.11 8.77 -2.52
C ARG A 61 -5.23 7.71 -3.18
N LYS A 62 -5.78 6.53 -3.49
CA LYS A 62 -5.06 5.47 -4.20
C LYS A 62 -4.49 5.95 -5.52
N LYS A 63 -5.27 6.68 -6.34
CA LYS A 63 -4.78 7.23 -7.61
C LYS A 63 -3.55 8.12 -7.41
N LYS A 64 -3.57 9.00 -6.41
CA LYS A 64 -2.41 9.85 -6.07
C LYS A 64 -1.21 9.02 -5.61
N LEU A 65 -1.43 7.97 -4.81
CA LEU A 65 -0.36 7.07 -4.38
C LEU A 65 0.26 6.31 -5.55
N HIS A 66 -0.56 5.75 -6.45
CA HIS A 66 -0.09 5.11 -7.66
C HIS A 66 0.73 6.07 -8.52
N GLN A 67 0.30 7.32 -8.70
CA GLN A 67 1.07 8.33 -9.45
C GLN A 67 2.46 8.58 -8.85
N VAL A 68 2.57 8.67 -7.52
CA VAL A 68 3.86 8.83 -6.84
C VAL A 68 4.77 7.64 -7.12
N VAL A 69 4.24 6.42 -7.01
CA VAL A 69 5.01 5.19 -7.24
C VAL A 69 5.40 5.02 -8.70
N TRP A 70 4.51 5.33 -9.65
CA TRP A 70 4.80 5.29 -11.08
C TRP A 70 5.90 6.28 -11.46
N LYS A 71 5.82 7.52 -10.96
CA LYS A 71 6.86 8.52 -11.20
C LYS A 71 8.22 8.07 -10.66
N TYR A 72 8.23 7.35 -9.54
CA TYR A 72 9.45 6.75 -9.00
C TYR A 72 10.00 5.65 -9.93
N LEU A 73 9.16 4.70 -10.35
CA LEU A 73 9.61 3.59 -11.21
C LEU A 73 10.11 4.05 -12.60
N GLN A 74 9.55 5.13 -13.15
CA GLN A 74 10.00 5.68 -14.44
C GLN A 74 11.47 6.12 -14.45
N THR A 75 12.01 6.55 -13.30
CA THR A 75 13.40 7.02 -13.20
C THR A 75 14.33 5.98 -12.57
N HIS A 76 13.81 4.81 -12.18
CA HIS A 76 14.56 3.77 -11.48
C HIS A 76 14.39 2.44 -12.22
N PRO A 77 15.21 2.16 -13.25
CA PRO A 77 15.20 0.87 -13.94
C PRO A 77 15.65 -0.27 -13.01
N CYS A 78 15.50 -1.50 -13.49
CA CYS A 78 16.03 -2.68 -12.80
C CYS A 78 17.54 -2.53 -12.54
N ILE A 79 17.95 -2.68 -11.28
CA ILE A 79 19.37 -2.56 -10.90
C ILE A 79 20.25 -3.66 -11.51
N ASP A 80 19.68 -4.83 -11.81
CA ASP A 80 20.45 -5.98 -12.31
C ASP A 80 20.58 -6.00 -13.84
N CYS A 81 19.54 -5.61 -14.58
CA CYS A 81 19.50 -5.75 -16.04
C CYS A 81 19.11 -4.47 -16.80
N GLY A 82 18.83 -3.36 -16.11
CA GLY A 82 18.50 -2.08 -16.75
C GLY A 82 17.11 -1.98 -17.36
N GLU A 83 16.24 -2.98 -17.20
CA GLU A 83 14.86 -2.95 -17.68
C GLU A 83 14.11 -1.71 -17.19
N LYS A 84 13.38 -1.05 -18.09
CA LYS A 84 12.65 0.20 -17.86
C LYS A 84 11.15 0.02 -17.89
N ASP A 85 10.64 -1.11 -18.38
CA ASP A 85 9.21 -1.39 -18.41
C ASP A 85 8.66 -1.49 -16.99
N ILE A 86 7.94 -0.44 -16.59
CA ILE A 86 7.33 -0.30 -15.26
C ILE A 86 6.36 -1.44 -14.92
N VAL A 87 5.82 -2.15 -15.92
CA VAL A 87 4.90 -3.27 -15.71
C VAL A 87 5.60 -4.45 -15.04
N VAL A 88 6.87 -4.67 -15.38
CA VAL A 88 7.66 -5.80 -14.85
C VAL A 88 8.55 -5.41 -13.66
N LEU A 89 8.60 -4.12 -13.30
CA LEU A 89 9.39 -3.63 -12.17
C LEU A 89 8.71 -3.85 -10.83
N HIS A 90 9.49 -4.35 -9.87
CA HIS A 90 9.07 -4.62 -8.50
C HIS A 90 10.03 -3.99 -7.50
N PHE A 91 9.48 -3.64 -6.33
CA PHE A 91 10.26 -3.21 -5.17
C PHE A 91 10.78 -4.44 -4.42
N ASP A 92 12.04 -4.79 -4.65
CA ASP A 92 12.77 -5.82 -3.92
C ASP A 92 13.30 -5.23 -2.61
N HIS A 93 12.97 -5.88 -1.48
CA HIS A 93 13.32 -5.35 -0.17
C HIS A 93 14.67 -5.90 0.27
N LEU A 94 15.57 -5.04 0.72
CA LEU A 94 16.86 -5.48 1.20
C LEU A 94 16.78 -6.03 2.64
N ARG A 95 16.09 -5.36 3.58
CA ARG A 95 15.92 -5.77 5.01
C ARG A 95 14.71 -5.08 5.67
N ASN A 96 14.18 -5.68 6.75
CA ASN A 96 13.19 -5.11 7.71
C ASN A 96 12.03 -4.30 7.09
N LYS A 97 11.12 -5.01 6.40
CA LYS A 97 9.89 -4.40 5.86
C LYS A 97 8.81 -4.24 6.92
N ILE A 98 8.04 -3.16 6.81
CA ILE A 98 6.77 -3.02 7.54
C ILE A 98 5.68 -3.75 6.75
N ALA A 99 5.63 -3.54 5.43
CA ALA A 99 4.70 -4.20 4.52
C ALA A 99 5.12 -3.96 3.06
N ASN A 100 4.58 -4.75 2.12
CA ASN A 100 4.80 -4.52 0.69
C ASN A 100 4.21 -3.18 0.24
N ILE A 101 4.89 -2.45 -0.66
CA ILE A 101 4.41 -1.16 -1.19
C ILE A 101 2.99 -1.27 -1.77
N SER A 102 2.69 -2.32 -2.54
CA SER A 102 1.35 -2.56 -3.08
C SER A 102 0.28 -2.69 -2.00
N TYR A 103 0.62 -3.34 -0.88
CA TYR A 103 -0.27 -3.43 0.29
C TYR A 103 -0.47 -2.05 0.93
N MET A 104 0.60 -1.27 1.10
CA MET A 104 0.52 0.07 1.70
C MET A 104 -0.36 1.03 0.87
N ILE A 105 -0.28 0.94 -0.47
CA ILE A 105 -1.16 1.69 -1.37
C ILE A 105 -2.62 1.24 -1.19
N ASN A 106 -2.86 -0.07 -1.21
CA ASN A 106 -4.21 -0.63 -1.09
C ASN A 106 -4.88 -0.32 0.27
N SER A 107 -4.08 -0.20 1.32
CA SER A 107 -4.50 0.17 2.67
C SER A 107 -4.45 1.68 2.95
N ASN A 108 -4.25 2.54 1.93
CA ASN A 108 -4.25 4.01 2.04
C ASN A 108 -3.26 4.56 3.10
N TYR A 109 -2.05 3.99 3.17
CA TYR A 109 -1.03 4.50 4.08
C TYR A 109 -0.64 5.95 3.72
N PRO A 110 -0.20 6.76 4.71
CA PRO A 110 0.30 8.10 4.44
C PRO A 110 1.46 8.07 3.43
N VAL A 111 1.46 8.99 2.46
CA VAL A 111 2.51 9.12 1.42
C VAL A 111 3.91 9.09 2.02
N ARG A 112 4.12 9.81 3.14
CA ARG A 112 5.40 9.85 3.84
C ARG A 112 5.90 8.47 4.29
N LYS A 113 5.00 7.59 4.74
CA LYS A 113 5.37 6.22 5.13
C LYS A 113 5.74 5.38 3.91
N ILE A 114 5.00 5.52 2.81
CA ILE A 114 5.30 4.80 1.55
C ILE A 114 6.66 5.22 1.01
N LEU A 115 6.95 6.53 0.95
CA LEU A 115 8.25 7.03 0.50
C LEU A 115 9.41 6.55 1.39
N LYS A 116 9.21 6.49 2.71
CA LYS A 116 10.20 5.92 3.63
C LYS A 116 10.45 4.44 3.37
N GLU A 117 9.41 3.68 3.02
CA GLU A 117 9.56 2.27 2.70
C GLU A 117 10.23 2.06 1.34
N ILE A 118 9.86 2.84 0.32
CA ILE A 118 10.49 2.82 -1.00
C ILE A 118 12.00 3.03 -0.91
N LYS A 119 12.47 3.93 -0.03
CA LYS A 119 13.91 4.17 0.20
C LYS A 119 14.68 2.96 0.74
N LYS A 120 14.00 1.94 1.27
CA LYS A 120 14.61 0.69 1.74
C LYS A 120 14.57 -0.43 0.69
N CYS A 121 13.98 -0.14 -0.47
CA CYS A 121 13.80 -1.10 -1.54
C CYS A 121 14.70 -0.76 -2.72
N GLU A 122 15.17 -1.79 -3.40
CA GLU A 122 15.74 -1.68 -4.73
C GLU A 122 14.67 -1.96 -5.77
N VAL A 123 14.81 -1.37 -6.96
CA VAL A 123 13.94 -1.68 -8.09
C VAL A 123 14.57 -2.81 -8.90
N ARG A 124 13.85 -3.92 -9.06
CA ARG A 124 14.28 -5.09 -9.85
C ARG A 124 13.11 -5.58 -10.71
N CYS A 125 13.40 -6.07 -11.91
CA CYS A 125 12.37 -6.71 -12.72
C CYS A 125 12.00 -8.08 -12.14
N ALA A 126 10.81 -8.58 -12.49
CA ALA A 126 10.29 -9.86 -12.01
C ALA A 126 11.26 -11.03 -12.27
N ASN A 127 11.91 -11.02 -13.44
CA ASN A 127 12.85 -12.07 -13.84
C ASN A 127 14.12 -12.05 -12.99
N CYS A 128 14.75 -10.88 -12.81
CA CYS A 128 15.94 -10.75 -11.96
C CYS A 128 15.63 -11.04 -10.50
N HIS A 129 14.47 -10.59 -10.01
CA HIS A 129 14.00 -10.91 -8.65
C HIS A 129 13.81 -12.42 -8.44
N MET A 130 13.22 -13.12 -9.42
CA MET A 130 13.06 -14.57 -9.39
C MET A 130 14.41 -15.30 -9.40
N ARG A 131 15.35 -14.86 -10.24
CA ARG A 131 16.72 -15.42 -10.28
C ARG A 131 17.47 -15.20 -8.97
N LYS A 132 17.37 -14.01 -8.38
CA LYS A 132 17.95 -13.69 -7.06
C LYS A 132 17.39 -14.61 -5.98
N THR A 133 16.06 -14.76 -5.93
CA THR A 133 15.37 -15.66 -5.00
C THR A 133 15.84 -17.11 -5.20
N ALA A 134 15.88 -17.59 -6.45
CA ALA A 134 16.34 -18.94 -6.76
C ALA A 134 17.78 -19.21 -6.30
N LYS A 135 18.69 -18.22 -6.47
CA LYS A 135 20.07 -18.29 -5.95
C LYS A 135 20.11 -18.30 -4.43
N GLN A 136 19.35 -17.41 -3.77
CA GLN A 136 19.34 -17.29 -2.31
C GLN A 136 18.82 -18.55 -1.61
N PHE A 137 17.82 -19.21 -2.19
CA PHE A 137 17.19 -20.40 -1.59
C PHE A 137 17.66 -21.71 -2.22
N GLY A 138 18.68 -21.70 -3.07
CA GLY A 138 19.27 -22.91 -3.65
C GLY A 138 18.27 -23.78 -4.43
N TRP A 139 17.39 -23.16 -5.21
CA TRP A 139 16.33 -23.91 -5.90
C TRP A 139 16.90 -24.92 -6.90
N LEU A 140 16.42 -26.16 -6.87
CA LEU A 140 16.90 -27.25 -7.73
C LEU A 140 16.80 -26.93 -9.24
N LYS A 141 15.74 -26.23 -9.67
CA LYS A 141 15.62 -25.83 -11.09
C LYS A 141 16.75 -24.90 -11.57
N LEU A 142 17.47 -24.24 -10.67
CA LEU A 142 18.65 -23.46 -11.01
C LEU A 142 19.77 -24.37 -11.53
N SER A 143 20.01 -25.52 -10.90
CA SER A 143 21.06 -26.46 -11.33
C SER A 143 20.72 -27.12 -12.67
N HIS A 144 19.46 -27.44 -12.92
CA HIS A 144 19.00 -27.93 -14.22
C HIS A 144 19.11 -26.87 -15.32
N SER A 145 18.77 -25.61 -15.03
CA SER A 145 18.93 -24.51 -15.99
C SER A 145 20.40 -24.25 -16.32
N LEU A 146 21.31 -24.38 -15.35
CA LEU A 146 22.75 -24.24 -15.59
C LEU A 146 23.30 -25.41 -16.41
N LYS A 147 22.86 -26.65 -16.17
CA LYS A 147 23.24 -27.81 -16.99
C LYS A 147 22.78 -27.66 -18.44
N ALA A 148 21.52 -27.31 -18.67
CA ALA A 148 20.99 -27.09 -20.02
C ALA A 148 21.76 -26.00 -20.79
N GLN A 149 22.11 -24.90 -20.13
CA GLN A 149 22.91 -23.82 -20.74
C GLN A 149 24.35 -24.25 -21.07
N LEU A 150 24.94 -25.18 -20.31
CA LEU A 150 26.28 -25.73 -20.58
C LEU A 150 26.25 -26.77 -21.70
N GLU A 151 25.17 -27.56 -21.81
CA GLU A 151 24.97 -28.53 -22.89
C GLU A 151 24.78 -27.82 -24.25
N GLU A 152 23.95 -26.76 -24.31
CA GLU A 152 23.75 -25.94 -25.52
C GLU A 152 25.04 -25.23 -26.00
N GLN A 153 25.92 -24.82 -25.07
CA GLN A 153 27.22 -24.22 -25.41
C GLN A 153 28.27 -25.24 -25.86
N ASN A 154 28.15 -26.51 -25.42
CA ASN A 154 29.02 -27.57 -25.89
C ASN A 154 28.61 -28.03 -27.30
N ASP A 155 27.31 -28.11 -27.60
CA ASP A 155 26.82 -28.53 -28.93
C ASP A 155 27.13 -27.51 -30.04
N SER A 156 27.13 -26.21 -29.71
CA SER A 156 27.49 -25.14 -30.65
C SER A 156 29.01 -25.01 -30.92
N ASN A 157 29.85 -25.69 -30.14
CA ASN A 157 31.31 -25.72 -30.33
C ASN A 157 31.80 -26.90 -31.19
N VAL A 158 30.90 -27.80 -31.63
CA VAL A 158 31.26 -29.00 -32.41
C VAL A 158 31.21 -28.76 -33.93
N GLU A 159 30.61 -27.67 -34.41
CA GLU A 159 30.54 -27.33 -35.85
C GLU A 159 31.79 -26.59 -36.40
N GLY A 160 32.95 -26.76 -35.77
CA GLY A 160 34.17 -25.97 -36.06
C GLY A 160 35.38 -26.74 -36.59
N VAL A 161 35.28 -28.03 -36.90
CA VAL A 161 36.42 -28.81 -37.44
C VAL A 161 36.08 -29.39 -38.82
N GLY A 162 35.82 -28.47 -39.76
CA GLY A 162 35.75 -28.78 -41.18
C GLY A 162 37.16 -28.87 -41.77
N SER A 163 37.65 -30.09 -41.90
CA SER A 163 38.87 -30.49 -42.60
C SER A 163 38.93 -29.88 -44.01
N SER A 164 39.95 -29.08 -44.31
CA SER A 164 40.33 -28.77 -45.69
C SER A 164 41.36 -29.79 -46.18
N PRO A 165 41.10 -30.52 -47.28
CA PRO A 165 42.12 -31.31 -47.95
C PRO A 165 42.82 -30.47 -49.02
N ILE A 166 44.16 -30.49 -48.98
CA ILE A 166 45.17 -30.60 -50.06
C ILE A 166 46.47 -29.98 -49.57
#